data_AF-A0A7Y8EA52-F1
#
_entry.id   AF-A0A7Y8EA52-F1
#
_cell.length_a   1.000
_cell.length_b   1.000
_cell.length_c   1.000
_cell.angle_alpha   90.00
_cell.angle_beta   90.00
_cell.angle_gamma   90.00
#
_symmetry.space_group_name_H-M   'P 1'
#
loop_
_entity.id
_entity.type
_entity.pdbx_description
1 polymer ?
#
loop_
_entity_poly.entity_id
_entity_poly.type
_entity_poly.pdbx_seq_one_letter_code
_entity_poly.pdbx_strand_id
1 'polypeptide(L)'
;MGRFLPHPDDVAVELIQRPAPAIPRQRLHTIGLGGVACNCPRAWRQGSAVDLRIPSLGASARYPGYVAWCRKVDNGYRIGISFTDEHALFGARMGEQVCQIERYCRLHEDAEPTPAQLETMAREWVSRHASEFAHDTFVAPVLD
;
A
#
# COMPACT_ATOMS: atom_id res chain seq x y z
N MET A 1 9.20 12.53 -4.94
CA MET A 1 8.65 11.29 -4.35
C MET A 1 7.68 10.67 -5.34
N GLY A 2 7.73 9.33 -5.46
CA GLY A 2 6.82 8.58 -6.33
C GLY A 2 5.38 8.53 -5.84
N ARG A 3 4.52 7.84 -6.60
CA ARG A 3 3.10 7.63 -6.29
C ARG A 3 2.90 6.80 -5.03
N PHE A 4 1.80 7.07 -4.33
CA PHE A 4 1.31 6.27 -3.20
C PHE A 4 0.10 5.46 -3.65
N LEU A 5 0.19 4.12 -3.58
CA LEU A 5 -0.94 3.24 -3.87
C LEU A 5 -1.94 3.28 -2.71
N PRO A 6 -3.25 3.42 -2.97
CA PRO A 6 -4.24 3.38 -1.91
C PRO A 6 -4.46 1.94 -1.44
N HIS A 7 -4.25 1.70 -0.15
CA HIS A 7 -4.64 0.46 0.50
C HIS A 7 -6.16 0.42 0.69
N PRO A 8 -6.85 -0.71 0.41
CA PRO A 8 -8.28 -0.83 0.64
C PRO A 8 -8.65 -0.65 2.11
N ASP A 9 -9.71 0.12 2.38
CA ASP A 9 -10.12 0.43 3.75
C ASP A 9 -10.73 -0.77 4.50
N ASP A 10 -11.15 -1.81 3.76
CA ASP A 10 -11.72 -3.07 4.24
C ASP A 10 -10.69 -4.20 4.35
N VAL A 11 -9.40 -3.90 4.15
CA VAL A 11 -8.29 -4.82 4.36
C VAL A 11 -7.46 -4.35 5.56
N ALA A 12 -7.11 -5.28 6.44
CA ALA A 12 -6.35 -4.95 7.63
C ALA A 12 -4.90 -4.59 7.25
N VAL A 13 -4.41 -3.49 7.82
CA VAL A 13 -3.03 -3.03 7.69
C VAL A 13 -2.52 -2.57 9.03
N GLU A 14 -1.28 -2.96 9.33
CA GLU A 14 -0.62 -2.63 10.57
C GLU A 14 0.66 -1.85 10.30
N LEU A 15 0.87 -0.81 11.11
CA LEU A 15 2.13 -0.08 11.14
C LEU A 15 2.87 -0.43 12.43
N ILE A 16 4.05 -1.02 12.28
CA ILE A 16 4.90 -1.43 13.40
C ILE A 16 6.11 -0.51 13.43
N GLN A 17 6.37 0.13 14.57
CA GLN A 17 7.52 1.02 14.67
C GLN A 17 8.80 0.20 14.64
N ARG A 18 9.75 0.60 13.80
CA ARG A 18 11.07 -0.06 13.74
C ARG A 18 12.04 0.64 14.68
N PRO A 19 13.01 -0.09 15.27
CA PRO A 19 14.11 0.50 16.03
C PRO A 19 15.16 1.08 15.08
N ALA A 20 14.76 2.02 14.24
CA ALA A 20 15.64 2.71 13.29
C ALA A 20 15.47 4.23 13.43
N PRO A 21 16.52 5.03 13.16
CA PRO A 21 16.45 6.48 13.26
C PRO A 21 15.35 7.05 12.36
N ALA A 22 14.61 8.01 12.88
CA ALA A 22 13.74 8.83 12.05
C ALA A 22 14.58 9.64 11.05
N ILE A 23 14.04 9.89 9.86
CA ILE A 23 14.71 10.69 8.83
C ILE A 23 13.99 12.03 8.61
N PRO A 24 14.72 13.11 8.32
CA PRO A 24 14.10 14.38 7.97
C PRO A 24 13.27 14.27 6.69
N ARG A 25 12.21 15.08 6.60
CA ARG A 25 11.33 15.18 5.43
C ARG A 25 12.13 15.40 4.15
N GLN A 26 13.11 16.31 4.16
CA GLN A 26 13.94 16.63 2.99
C GLN A 26 14.67 15.40 2.45
N ARG A 27 15.26 14.60 3.35
CA ARG A 27 15.94 13.36 2.96
C ARG A 27 14.96 12.37 2.33
N LEU A 28 13.78 12.19 2.94
CA LEU A 28 12.74 11.31 2.42
C LEU A 28 12.20 11.77 1.05
N HIS A 29 12.17 13.08 0.79
CA HIS A 29 11.82 13.60 -0.54
C HIS A 29 12.79 13.18 -1.64
N THR A 30 14.08 13.09 -1.28
CA THR A 30 15.16 12.71 -2.21
C THR A 30 15.27 11.20 -2.42
N ILE A 31 15.12 10.40 -1.36
CA ILE A 31 15.34 8.94 -1.43
C ILE A 31 14.05 8.11 -1.56
N GLY A 32 12.87 8.75 -1.45
CA GLY A 32 11.59 8.07 -1.48
C GLY A 32 11.17 7.66 -2.90
N LEU A 33 11.01 6.36 -3.12
CA LEU A 33 10.72 5.75 -4.42
C LEU A 33 9.21 5.68 -4.74
N GLY A 34 8.36 6.07 -3.79
CA GLY A 34 6.91 5.85 -3.82
C GLY A 34 6.45 5.14 -2.56
N GLY A 35 5.19 4.75 -2.51
CA GLY A 35 4.62 4.30 -1.24
C GLY A 35 3.27 3.63 -1.31
N VAL A 36 2.75 3.33 -0.12
CA VAL A 36 1.37 2.90 0.12
C VAL A 36 0.72 3.92 1.07
N ALA A 37 -0.55 4.21 0.84
CA ALA A 37 -1.38 5.06 1.67
C ALA A 37 -2.47 4.23 2.33
N CYS A 38 -2.50 4.18 3.66
CA CYS A 38 -3.48 3.42 4.42
C CYS A 38 -4.13 4.24 5.53
N ASN A 39 -5.26 3.76 6.04
CA ASN A 39 -5.91 4.33 7.20
C ASN A 39 -5.37 3.69 8.49
N CYS A 40 -5.24 4.49 9.54
CA CYS A 40 -4.75 4.05 10.84
C CYS A 40 -5.53 4.76 11.95
N PRO A 41 -5.87 4.08 13.06
CA PRO A 41 -6.59 4.71 14.17
C PRO A 41 -5.73 5.74 14.92
N ARG A 42 -4.39 5.68 14.81
CA ARG A 42 -3.46 6.57 15.52
C ARG A 42 -2.61 7.40 14.57
N ALA A 43 -2.20 8.58 15.05
CA ALA A 43 -1.26 9.45 14.34
C ALA A 43 0.15 8.85 14.31
N TRP A 44 0.90 9.18 13.27
CA TRP A 44 2.31 8.87 13.18
C TRP A 44 3.14 10.11 12.84
N ARG A 45 4.29 10.24 13.50
CA ARG A 45 5.23 11.31 13.21
C ARG A 45 5.86 11.10 11.82
N GLN A 46 5.88 12.15 11.01
CA GLN A 46 6.59 12.15 9.73
C GLN A 46 8.07 11.80 9.93
N GLY A 47 8.61 10.96 9.06
CA GLY A 47 9.99 10.47 9.13
C GLY A 47 10.19 9.26 10.04
N SER A 48 9.19 8.82 10.79
CA SER A 48 9.29 7.60 11.61
C SER A 48 9.53 6.38 10.74
N ALA A 49 10.48 5.53 11.16
CA ALA A 49 10.73 4.23 10.53
C ALA A 49 9.65 3.24 10.95
N VAL A 50 8.98 2.63 9.98
CA VAL A 50 7.87 1.68 10.19
C VAL A 50 8.01 0.47 9.29
N ASP A 51 7.43 -0.64 9.71
CA ASP A 51 7.06 -1.71 8.80
C ASP A 51 5.57 -1.63 8.53
N LEU A 52 5.20 -1.67 7.25
CA LEU A 52 3.84 -1.87 6.80
C LEU A 52 3.59 -3.38 6.70
N ARG A 53 2.64 -3.90 7.47
CA ARG A 53 2.25 -5.31 7.47
C ARG A 53 0.82 -5.46 6.98
N ILE A 54 0.60 -6.43 6.10
CA ILE A 54 -0.73 -6.81 5.60
C ILE A 54 -1.01 -8.24 6.07
N PRO A 55 -1.74 -8.44 7.19
CA PRO A 55 -1.86 -9.75 7.83
C PRO A 55 -2.50 -10.82 6.94
N SER A 56 -3.43 -10.47 6.05
CA SER A 56 -4.08 -11.41 5.13
C SER A 56 -3.09 -12.07 4.17
N LEU A 57 -1.96 -11.42 3.89
CA LEU A 57 -0.90 -11.93 3.01
C LEU A 57 0.16 -12.77 3.73
N GLY A 58 -0.05 -13.04 5.02
CA GLY A 58 0.84 -13.84 5.86
C GLY A 58 1.94 -13.03 6.55
N ALA A 59 2.67 -13.69 7.45
CA ALA A 59 3.63 -13.04 8.35
C ALA A 59 4.84 -12.40 7.64
N SER A 60 5.15 -12.83 6.43
CA SER A 60 6.26 -12.32 5.61
C SER A 60 5.91 -11.07 4.81
N ALA A 61 4.64 -10.71 4.69
CA ALA A 61 4.18 -9.50 4.02
C ALA A 61 4.43 -8.27 4.92
N ARG A 62 5.70 -7.94 5.08
CA ARG A 62 6.23 -6.88 5.94
C ARG A 62 7.20 -6.04 5.13
N TYR A 63 6.84 -4.77 4.91
CA TYR A 63 7.59 -3.88 4.02
C TYR A 63 8.16 -2.70 4.80
N PRO A 64 9.49 -2.60 4.92
CA PRO A 64 10.14 -1.52 5.67
C PRO A 64 10.08 -0.19 4.93
N GLY A 65 9.63 0.86 5.61
CA GLY A 65 9.53 2.21 5.05
C GLY A 65 9.54 3.31 6.10
N TYR A 66 9.18 4.50 5.65
CA TYR A 66 9.13 5.71 6.48
C TYR A 66 7.81 6.45 6.29
N VAL A 67 7.29 7.02 7.37
CA VAL A 67 6.08 7.85 7.33
C VAL A 67 6.35 9.12 6.51
N ALA A 68 5.81 9.18 5.31
CA ALA A 68 5.93 10.30 4.38
C ALA A 68 5.03 11.46 4.77
N TRP A 69 3.83 11.17 5.27
CA TRP A 69 2.84 12.15 5.70
C TRP A 69 1.78 11.45 6.56
N CYS A 70 1.13 12.20 7.44
CA CYS A 70 0.04 11.75 8.29
C CYS A 70 -1.01 12.86 8.32
N ARG A 71 -2.24 12.56 7.90
CA ARG A 71 -3.34 13.52 7.80
C ARG A 71 -4.50 13.03 8.65
N LYS A 72 -5.08 13.91 9.46
CA LYS A 72 -6.33 13.61 10.17
C LYS A 72 -7.44 13.44 9.14
N VAL A 73 -8.25 12.41 9.30
CA VAL A 73 -9.52 12.20 8.59
C VAL A 73 -10.63 11.99 9.63
N ASP A 74 -11.88 11.87 9.21
CA ASP A 74 -13.02 11.74 10.12
C ASP A 74 -12.80 10.61 11.14
N ASN A 75 -12.49 9.40 10.64
CA ASN A 75 -12.21 8.24 11.48
C ASN A 75 -10.71 7.88 11.49
N GLY A 76 -9.95 8.55 12.36
CA GLY A 76 -8.52 8.30 12.54
C GLY A 76 -7.63 9.15 11.64
N TYR A 77 -6.69 8.50 10.94
CA TYR A 77 -5.64 9.15 10.15
C TYR A 77 -5.41 8.42 8.84
N ARG A 78 -5.15 9.16 7.77
CA ARG A 78 -4.57 8.60 6.54
C ARG A 78 -3.07 8.83 6.53
N ILE A 79 -2.32 7.77 6.27
CA ILE A 79 -0.87 7.73 6.42
C ILE A 79 -0.25 7.26 5.12
N GLY A 80 0.72 8.02 4.61
CA GLY A 80 1.57 7.61 3.52
C GLY A 80 2.86 7.02 4.04
N ILE A 81 3.19 5.81 3.62
CA ILE A 81 4.44 5.13 3.92
C ILE A 81 5.26 5.15 2.63
N SER A 82 6.40 5.83 2.65
CA SER A 82 7.34 5.84 1.52
C SER A 82 8.40 4.77 1.73
N PHE A 83 8.68 4.03 0.67
CA PHE A 83 9.75 3.04 0.62
C PHE A 83 11.02 3.68 0.05
N THR A 84 12.17 3.26 0.56
CA THR A 84 13.50 3.73 0.16
C THR A 84 14.36 2.60 -0.38
N ASP A 85 13.78 1.42 -0.49
CA ASP A 85 14.37 0.17 -0.95
C ASP A 85 13.46 -0.40 -2.04
N GLU A 86 14.04 -0.82 -3.17
CA GLU A 86 13.28 -1.28 -4.34
C GLU A 86 12.54 -2.60 -4.05
N HIS A 87 13.13 -3.49 -3.25
CA HIS A 87 12.47 -4.74 -2.86
C HIS A 87 11.25 -4.48 -1.99
N ALA A 88 11.34 -3.56 -1.03
CA ALA A 88 10.22 -3.16 -0.20
C ALA A 88 9.11 -2.50 -1.03
N LEU A 89 9.47 -1.60 -1.96
CA LEU A 89 8.51 -0.97 -2.86
C LEU A 89 7.81 -2.00 -3.75
N PHE A 90 8.59 -2.87 -4.40
CA PHE A 90 8.07 -3.91 -5.29
C PHE A 90 7.14 -4.87 -4.54
N GLY A 91 7.60 -5.35 -3.38
CA GLY A 91 6.81 -6.24 -2.52
C GLY A 91 5.50 -5.59 -2.06
N ALA A 92 5.54 -4.32 -1.64
CA ALA A 92 4.34 -3.59 -1.25
C ALA A 92 3.38 -3.40 -2.44
N ARG A 93 3.90 -3.02 -3.63
CA ARG A 93 3.09 -2.91 -4.86
C ARG A 93 2.39 -4.24 -5.16
N MET A 94 3.11 -5.35 -5.12
CA MET A 94 2.54 -6.69 -5.33
C MET A 94 1.51 -7.06 -4.26
N GLY A 95 1.77 -6.74 -3.00
CA GLY A 95 0.81 -6.96 -1.91
C GLY A 95 -0.50 -6.21 -2.13
N GLU A 96 -0.42 -4.94 -2.56
CA GLU A 96 -1.60 -4.15 -2.91
C GLU A 96 -2.39 -4.77 -4.08
N GLN A 97 -1.73 -5.40 -5.06
CA GLN A 97 -2.42 -6.13 -6.13
C GLN A 97 -3.27 -7.26 -5.58
N VAL A 98 -2.68 -8.09 -4.72
CA VAL A 98 -3.38 -9.22 -4.11
C VAL A 98 -4.58 -8.73 -3.30
N CYS A 99 -4.41 -7.65 -2.52
CA CYS A 99 -5.52 -7.06 -1.76
C CYS A 99 -6.68 -6.59 -2.65
N GLN A 100 -6.38 -5.97 -3.80
CA GLN A 100 -7.40 -5.51 -4.75
C GLN A 100 -8.11 -6.67 -5.45
N ILE A 101 -7.36 -7.73 -5.82
CA ILE A 101 -7.94 -8.95 -6.41
C ILE A 101 -8.87 -9.64 -5.41
N GLU A 102 -8.40 -9.88 -4.18
CA GLU A 102 -9.20 -10.52 -3.13
C GLU A 102 -10.48 -9.73 -2.84
N ARG A 103 -10.37 -8.41 -2.79
CA ARG A 103 -11.51 -7.51 -2.63
C ARG A 103 -12.47 -7.60 -3.81
N TYR A 104 -11.96 -7.60 -5.04
CA TYR A 104 -12.79 -7.75 -6.24
C TYR A 104 -13.56 -9.06 -6.22
N CYS A 105 -12.89 -10.17 -5.89
CA CYS A 105 -13.51 -11.49 -5.77
C CYS A 105 -14.63 -11.50 -4.74
N ARG A 106 -14.37 -10.97 -3.53
CA ARG A 106 -15.38 -10.88 -2.46
C ARG A 106 -16.60 -10.04 -2.84
N LEU A 107 -16.44 -9.00 -3.66
CA LEU A 107 -17.54 -8.11 -4.05
C LEU A 107 -18.42 -8.65 -5.19
N HIS A 108 -17.97 -9.70 -5.89
CA HIS A 108 -18.67 -10.24 -7.07
C HIS A 108 -19.24 -11.64 -6.86
N GLU A 109 -18.98 -12.27 -5.72
CA GLU A 109 -19.50 -13.57 -5.33
C GLU A 109 -20.18 -13.47 -3.96
N ASP A 110 -21.48 -13.82 -3.90
CA ASP A 110 -22.29 -13.75 -2.68
C ASP A 110 -21.95 -14.88 -1.68
N ALA A 111 -21.34 -15.96 -2.17
CA ALA A 111 -20.86 -17.10 -1.39
C ALA A 111 -19.34 -17.21 -1.51
N GLU A 112 -18.68 -17.97 -0.62
CA GLU A 112 -17.24 -18.20 -0.76
C GLU A 112 -16.93 -18.86 -2.12
N PRO A 113 -16.15 -18.18 -3.00
CA PRO A 113 -15.85 -18.70 -4.32
C PRO A 113 -14.96 -19.94 -4.23
N THR A 114 -15.22 -20.92 -5.09
CA THR A 114 -14.31 -22.06 -5.23
C THR A 114 -12.94 -21.60 -5.76
N PRO A 115 -11.85 -22.37 -5.55
CA PRO A 115 -10.53 -22.01 -6.06
C PRO A 115 -10.49 -21.73 -7.57
N ALA A 116 -11.30 -22.43 -8.36
CA ALA A 116 -11.40 -22.22 -9.80
C ALA A 116 -12.10 -20.89 -10.17
N GLN A 117 -13.14 -20.51 -9.41
CA GLN A 117 -13.79 -19.20 -9.55
C GLN A 117 -12.82 -18.07 -9.18
N LEU A 118 -12.11 -18.22 -8.06
CA LEU A 118 -11.06 -17.27 -7.65
C LEU A 118 -10.00 -17.08 -8.74
N GLU A 119 -9.49 -18.16 -9.31
CA GLU A 119 -8.51 -18.09 -10.40
C GLU A 119 -9.07 -17.37 -11.63
N THR A 120 -10.32 -17.66 -12.01
CA THR A 120 -10.98 -17.03 -13.15
C THR A 120 -11.13 -15.53 -12.94
N MET A 121 -11.64 -15.12 -11.77
CA MET A 121 -11.82 -13.71 -11.41
C MET A 121 -10.50 -12.96 -11.30
N ALA A 122 -9.46 -13.60 -10.74
CA ALA A 122 -8.12 -13.03 -10.69
C ALA A 122 -7.56 -12.78 -12.10
N ARG A 123 -7.74 -13.73 -13.03
CA ARG A 123 -7.35 -13.57 -14.43
C ARG A 123 -8.12 -12.44 -15.12
N GLU A 124 -9.42 -12.33 -14.89
CA GLU A 124 -10.23 -11.22 -15.42
C GLU A 124 -9.76 -9.87 -14.87
N TRP A 125 -9.51 -9.80 -13.56
CA TRP A 125 -9.03 -8.58 -12.92
C TRP A 125 -7.68 -8.15 -13.50
N VAL A 126 -6.73 -9.08 -13.62
CA VAL A 126 -5.42 -8.83 -14.23
C VAL A 126 -5.59 -8.38 -15.67
N SER A 127 -6.41 -9.05 -16.48
CA SER A 127 -6.65 -8.64 -17.88
C SER A 127 -7.16 -7.20 -18.01
N ARG A 128 -8.07 -6.78 -17.11
CA ARG A 128 -8.67 -5.44 -17.13
C ARG A 128 -7.75 -4.34 -16.61
N HIS A 129 -6.89 -4.66 -15.65
CA HIS A 129 -6.14 -3.64 -14.90
C HIS A 129 -4.62 -3.74 -15.06
N ALA A 130 -4.07 -4.77 -15.72
CA ALA A 130 -2.63 -4.97 -15.88
C ALA A 130 -1.92 -3.76 -16.50
N SER A 131 -2.56 -3.03 -17.41
CA SER A 131 -2.01 -1.82 -18.02
C SER A 131 -1.82 -0.69 -17.01
N GLU A 132 -2.72 -0.56 -16.03
CA GLU A 132 -2.64 0.44 -14.95
C GLU A 132 -1.51 0.14 -13.96
N PHE A 133 -1.04 -1.11 -13.94
CA PHE A 133 0.06 -1.59 -13.10
C PHE A 133 1.40 -1.67 -13.84
N ALA A 134 1.37 -1.92 -15.15
CA ALA A 134 2.55 -1.90 -16.01
C ALA A 134 3.02 -0.46 -16.34
N HIS A 135 2.12 0.52 -16.25
CA HIS A 135 2.48 1.93 -16.45
C HIS A 135 3.17 2.51 -15.21
N ASP A 136 4.51 2.45 -15.22
CA ASP A 136 5.40 3.41 -14.55
C ASP A 136 5.35 4.81 -15.22
N THR A 137 4.32 5.15 -16.01
CA THR A 137 4.27 6.40 -16.76
C THR A 137 3.56 7.50 -15.96
N PHE A 138 4.37 8.41 -15.41
CA PHE A 138 4.10 9.83 -15.23
C PHE A 138 2.62 10.25 -15.20
N VAL A 139 2.07 10.43 -14.00
CA VAL A 139 1.04 11.45 -13.77
C VAL A 139 1.65 12.49 -12.84
N ALA A 140 2.01 13.64 -13.42
CA ALA A 140 2.42 14.80 -12.66
C ALA A 140 1.27 15.18 -11.71
N PRO A 141 1.55 15.50 -10.43
CA PRO A 141 0.51 15.99 -9.56
C PRO A 141 0.01 17.33 -10.10
N VAL A 142 -1.29 17.40 -10.35
CA VAL A 142 -2.00 18.68 -10.46
C VAL A 142 -1.76 19.41 -9.13
N LEU A 143 -1.08 20.54 -9.23
CA LEU A 143 -0.90 21.49 -8.15
C LEU A 143 -2.16 22.35 -8.12
N ASP A 144 -2.93 22.25 -7.03
CA ASP A 144 -3.75 23.35 -6.54
C ASP A 144 -3.04 23.92 -5.28
#